data_AF-A0A916W4G7-F1
#
_entry.id   AF-A0A916W4G7-F1
#
_cell.length_a   1.000
_cell.length_b   1.000
_cell.length_c   1.000
_cell.angle_alpha   90.00
_cell.angle_beta   90.00
_cell.angle_gamma   90.00
#
_symmetry.space_group_name_H-M   'P 1'
#
loop_
_entity.id
_entity.type
_entity.pdbx_description
1 polymer ?
#
loop_
_entity_poly.entity_id
_entity_poly.type
_entity_poly.pdbx_seq_one_letter_code
_entity_poly.pdbx_strand_id
1 'polypeptide(L)'
;MAFFRSKLFLMTGLFLLLIGCGTTEENNEANNNENSQPEESNQQIDEPEKEIKEFIPKETDVVFKDEALYNVEILEQFAENSGANGEDNESQIRVVKYVPEGVLIYELQSRYDENANQAWIDVTPDLTYFDESKLTVQEVFYNAPQQCSSVAKTVERGHYTFNECRTHWEFPLFPIVEKTLAYEDIINPNPQEETEVIAGHYYNLTDFTEELFLSKKDALEWKQSADENNQEKLDDISLRNFAKLTKYNINIEEISNHEVRVIGCEDGLCEIYTDHPLVFRGFIIPEEKIDKDTGTAVRENEAEVNKRDAEDYHSKIQSVVGNLLTDSAELIAIYEGNSTEDAKLYYDKVNGGVNLLRRIIPEDKELEASYYELLMAAEMLFNSAHQGKIYFEDENPALDMIVEDEMKPLREKLEALFAEQ
;
A
#
# COMPACT_ATOMS: atom_id res chain seq x y z
N MET A 1 -33.78 -26.73 -61.84
CA MET A 1 -32.60 -25.87 -61.59
C MET A 1 -32.62 -25.56 -60.10
N ALA A 2 -31.98 -26.40 -59.28
CA ALA A 2 -30.54 -26.41 -59.00
C ALA A 2 -30.20 -25.31 -57.98
N PHE A 3 -29.54 -25.50 -56.83
CA PHE A 3 -28.89 -26.63 -56.14
C PHE A 3 -28.15 -25.92 -54.96
N PHE A 4 -28.21 -26.28 -53.67
CA PHE A 4 -27.32 -27.20 -52.93
C PHE A 4 -27.69 -27.13 -51.42
N ARG A 5 -28.17 -28.22 -50.79
CA ARG A 5 -27.48 -29.19 -49.88
C ARG A 5 -27.20 -28.64 -48.48
N SER A 6 -27.84 -29.12 -47.40
CA SER A 6 -27.77 -30.46 -46.76
C SER A 6 -26.39 -30.79 -46.18
N LYS A 7 -26.30 -30.96 -44.85
CA LYS A 7 -26.16 -32.29 -44.23
C LYS A 7 -26.52 -32.30 -42.74
N LEU A 8 -27.54 -33.11 -42.45
CA LEU A 8 -27.86 -33.80 -41.21
C LEU A 8 -26.92 -35.01 -41.09
N PHE A 9 -26.33 -35.29 -39.93
CA PHE A 9 -25.86 -36.65 -39.60
C PHE A 9 -26.15 -36.99 -38.14
N LEU A 10 -27.00 -38.00 -38.02
CA LEU A 10 -27.39 -38.79 -36.87
C LEU A 10 -26.33 -39.89 -36.66
N MET A 11 -25.90 -40.18 -35.43
CA MET A 11 -25.36 -41.51 -35.09
C MET A 11 -25.50 -41.81 -33.59
N THR A 12 -26.35 -42.79 -33.36
CA THR A 12 -26.67 -43.61 -32.18
C THR A 12 -25.52 -44.51 -31.71
N GLY A 13 -25.57 -44.95 -30.43
CA GLY A 13 -25.03 -46.23 -29.94
C GLY A 13 -23.98 -46.11 -28.83
N LEU A 14 -24.30 -46.26 -27.54
CA LEU A 14 -24.54 -47.49 -26.76
C LEU A 14 -23.29 -48.40 -26.61
N PHE A 15 -22.63 -48.37 -25.44
CA PHE A 15 -21.82 -49.47 -24.85
C PHE A 15 -21.64 -49.15 -23.35
N LEU A 16 -22.43 -49.74 -22.45
CA LEU A 16 -22.22 -51.02 -21.72
C LEU A 16 -21.39 -50.89 -20.42
N LEU A 17 -22.13 -51.07 -19.33
CA LEU A 17 -21.75 -51.58 -18.01
C LEU A 17 -20.55 -52.53 -17.99
N LEU A 18 -19.62 -52.31 -17.04
CA LEU A 18 -18.93 -53.41 -16.35
C LEU A 18 -18.87 -53.14 -14.84
N ILE A 19 -19.78 -53.82 -14.14
CA ILE A 19 -19.64 -54.23 -12.74
C ILE A 19 -18.70 -55.43 -12.70
N GLY A 20 -17.78 -55.47 -11.74
CA GLY A 20 -16.96 -56.64 -11.43
C GLY A 20 -16.67 -56.73 -9.93
N CYS A 21 -17.35 -57.68 -9.26
CA CYS A 21 -17.14 -58.14 -7.88
C CYS A 21 -15.98 -59.16 -7.76
N GLY A 22 -15.47 -59.33 -6.53
CA GLY A 22 -14.82 -60.58 -6.05
C GLY A 22 -13.60 -60.34 -5.15
N THR A 23 -13.75 -60.19 -3.82
CA THR A 23 -13.68 -61.20 -2.71
C THR A 23 -12.25 -61.69 -2.37
N THR A 24 -11.62 -61.28 -1.26
CA THR A 24 -11.62 -61.80 0.16
C THR A 24 -10.60 -62.92 0.43
N GLU A 25 -9.66 -62.69 1.36
CA GLU A 25 -9.03 -63.62 2.34
C GLU A 25 -7.91 -62.84 3.10
N GLU A 26 -8.12 -62.38 4.34
CA GLU A 26 -7.89 -63.03 5.66
C GLU A 26 -6.45 -63.46 6.00
N ASN A 27 -5.86 -62.82 7.02
CA ASN A 27 -5.33 -63.41 8.28
C ASN A 27 -4.46 -62.36 9.02
N ASN A 28 -4.89 -61.90 10.21
CA ASN A 28 -4.45 -62.35 11.56
C ASN A 28 -2.98 -61.98 11.84
N GLU A 29 -2.54 -61.39 12.95
CA GLU A 29 -2.99 -61.07 14.31
C GLU A 29 -1.88 -60.09 14.81
N ALA A 30 -2.05 -59.18 15.76
CA ALA A 30 -2.06 -59.52 17.16
C ALA A 30 -2.27 -58.27 18.04
N ASN A 31 -3.28 -58.40 18.90
CA ASN A 31 -3.26 -58.19 20.34
C ASN A 31 -3.12 -56.79 20.98
N ASN A 32 -4.13 -56.59 21.83
CA ASN A 32 -4.15 -56.01 23.18
C ASN A 32 -4.39 -54.49 23.26
N ASN A 33 -5.63 -54.13 23.59
CA ASN A 33 -6.10 -53.88 24.97
C ASN A 33 -5.38 -52.66 25.57
N GLU A 34 -6.04 -51.50 25.61
CA GLU A 34 -6.70 -51.08 26.84
C GLU A 34 -7.43 -49.75 26.64
N ASN A 35 -8.60 -49.72 27.27
CA ASN A 35 -9.46 -48.60 27.49
C ASN A 35 -8.72 -47.53 28.30
N SER A 36 -8.48 -46.35 27.73
CA SER A 36 -8.16 -45.13 28.47
C SER A 36 -8.51 -43.92 27.62
N GLN A 37 -9.44 -43.11 28.12
CA GLN A 37 -9.68 -41.74 27.68
C GLN A 37 -8.34 -41.01 27.56
N PRO A 38 -8.07 -40.28 26.46
CA PRO A 38 -7.26 -39.10 26.55
C PRO A 38 -8.16 -37.98 27.05
N GLU A 39 -7.88 -37.53 28.28
CA GLU A 39 -8.29 -36.23 28.77
C GLU A 39 -7.98 -35.16 27.71
N GLU A 40 -8.92 -34.25 27.52
CA GLU A 40 -8.69 -32.98 26.82
C GLU A 40 -7.58 -32.22 27.56
N SER A 41 -6.32 -32.49 27.19
CA SER A 41 -5.26 -31.52 27.43
C SER A 41 -5.41 -30.45 26.36
N ASN A 42 -6.07 -29.36 26.74
CA ASN A 42 -6.00 -28.08 26.08
C ASN A 42 -4.55 -27.56 26.20
N GLN A 43 -3.63 -28.20 25.46
CA GLN A 43 -2.30 -27.66 25.20
C GLN A 43 -2.48 -26.76 24.00
N GLN A 44 -2.77 -25.51 24.31
CA GLN A 44 -2.38 -24.38 23.47
C GLN A 44 -0.90 -24.60 23.17
N ILE A 45 -0.63 -25.09 21.95
CA ILE A 45 0.71 -25.07 21.38
C ILE A 45 0.91 -23.60 21.08
N ASP A 46 1.43 -22.86 22.06
CA ASP A 46 2.06 -21.59 21.79
C ASP A 46 3.19 -21.93 20.81
N GLU A 47 2.95 -21.65 19.53
CA GLU A 47 4.03 -21.58 18.55
C GLU A 47 5.05 -20.60 19.14
N PRO A 48 6.31 -21.02 19.38
CA PRO A 48 7.30 -20.10 19.87
C PRO A 48 7.42 -18.99 18.83
N GLU A 49 7.11 -17.75 19.24
CA GLU A 49 7.45 -16.54 18.48
C GLU A 49 8.86 -16.73 17.96
N LYS A 50 8.96 -16.89 16.64
CA LYS A 50 10.19 -17.24 15.97
C LYS A 50 11.05 -15.98 16.03
N GLU A 51 11.89 -15.90 17.05
CA GLU A 51 12.84 -14.80 17.25
C GLU A 51 13.59 -14.57 15.93
N ILE A 52 13.21 -13.52 15.20
CA ILE A 52 13.81 -13.20 13.91
C ILE A 52 15.21 -12.75 14.23
N LYS A 53 16.19 -13.63 14.01
CA LYS A 53 17.59 -13.28 14.17
C LYS A 53 17.90 -12.11 13.25
N GLU A 54 18.38 -11.02 13.84
CA GLU A 54 18.82 -9.84 13.10
C GLU A 54 19.86 -10.25 12.03
N PHE A 55 19.61 -9.85 10.78
CA PHE A 55 20.51 -10.13 9.67
C PHE A 55 21.68 -9.15 9.67
N ILE A 56 22.90 -9.66 9.61
CA ILE A 56 24.12 -8.84 9.49
C ILE A 56 24.72 -9.07 8.10
N PRO A 57 24.71 -8.05 7.21
CA PRO A 57 25.31 -8.15 5.89
C PRO A 57 26.85 -8.26 6.00
N LYS A 58 27.46 -8.83 4.98
CA LYS A 58 28.92 -8.86 4.84
C LYS A 58 29.42 -7.52 4.29
N GLU A 59 30.68 -7.19 4.57
CA GLU A 59 31.36 -6.01 4.00
C GLU A 59 31.39 -5.98 2.46
N THR A 60 31.15 -7.10 1.77
CA THR A 60 31.13 -7.17 0.30
C THR A 60 29.72 -7.10 -0.28
N ASP A 61 28.68 -7.07 0.57
CA ASP A 61 27.31 -7.00 0.10
C ASP A 61 26.98 -5.59 -0.39
N VAL A 62 26.15 -5.49 -1.42
CA VAL A 62 25.52 -4.23 -1.81
C VAL A 62 24.29 -4.07 -0.93
N VAL A 63 24.24 -3.04 -0.09
CA VAL A 63 23.15 -2.88 0.88
C VAL A 63 22.35 -1.63 0.56
N PHE A 64 21.03 -1.77 0.48
CA PHE A 64 20.08 -0.65 0.46
C PHE A 64 19.30 -0.63 1.78
N LYS A 65 19.45 0.46 2.55
CA LYS A 65 18.79 0.68 3.84
C LYS A 65 18.60 2.18 4.06
N ASP A 66 17.45 2.59 4.59
CA ASP A 66 17.16 3.99 4.97
C ASP A 66 17.50 5.02 3.86
N GLU A 67 17.06 4.69 2.64
CA GLU A 67 17.29 5.44 1.39
C GLU A 67 18.77 5.69 1.05
N ALA A 68 19.64 4.82 1.54
CA ALA A 68 21.08 4.93 1.35
C ALA A 68 21.68 3.61 0.86
N LEU A 69 22.77 3.73 0.10
CA LEU A 69 23.47 2.59 -0.49
C LEU A 69 24.86 2.38 0.13
N TYR A 70 25.21 1.12 0.34
CA TYR A 70 26.57 0.67 0.64
C TYR A 70 27.08 -0.17 -0.54
N ASN A 71 28.37 0.00 -0.87
CA ASN A 71 29.04 -0.70 -1.97
C ASN A 71 28.35 -0.58 -3.34
N VAL A 72 27.79 0.60 -3.65
CA VAL A 72 27.12 0.82 -4.95
C VAL A 72 28.07 0.58 -6.13
N GLU A 73 29.36 0.85 -5.95
CA GLU A 73 30.40 0.60 -6.94
C GLU A 73 30.56 -0.88 -7.29
N ILE A 74 30.26 -1.80 -6.36
CA ILE A 74 30.27 -3.25 -6.63
C ILE A 74 29.11 -3.58 -7.58
N LEU A 75 27.93 -3.00 -7.36
CA LEU A 75 26.81 -3.20 -8.27
C LEU A 75 27.09 -2.58 -9.65
N GLU A 76 27.64 -1.37 -9.70
CA GLU A 76 27.93 -0.70 -10.97
C GLU A 76 28.98 -1.48 -11.77
N GLN A 77 30.03 -1.98 -11.13
CA GLN A 77 31.00 -2.88 -11.78
C GLN A 77 30.37 -4.19 -12.23
N PHE A 78 29.47 -4.77 -11.45
CA PHE A 78 28.75 -5.97 -11.85
C PHE A 78 27.86 -5.71 -13.08
N ALA A 79 27.14 -4.58 -13.09
CA ALA A 79 26.25 -4.17 -14.18
C ALA A 79 26.98 -3.95 -15.51
N GLU A 80 28.21 -3.43 -15.45
CA GLU A 80 29.05 -3.20 -16.63
C GLU A 80 29.65 -4.50 -17.19
N ASN A 81 29.99 -5.45 -16.32
CA ASN A 81 30.80 -6.60 -16.72
C ASN A 81 30.02 -7.92 -16.89
N SER A 82 28.77 -7.98 -16.44
CA SER A 82 27.99 -9.23 -16.35
C SER A 82 26.86 -9.33 -17.37
N GLY A 83 26.38 -10.55 -17.61
CA GLY A 83 25.27 -10.82 -18.54
C GLY A 83 25.57 -10.36 -19.97
N ALA A 84 24.55 -9.91 -20.69
CA ALA A 84 24.69 -9.46 -22.07
C ALA A 84 25.56 -8.20 -22.25
N ASN A 85 25.88 -7.48 -21.17
CA ASN A 85 26.64 -6.23 -21.22
C ASN A 85 28.16 -6.42 -21.19
N GLY A 86 28.66 -7.56 -20.72
CA GLY A 86 30.09 -7.73 -20.49
C GLY A 86 30.62 -9.13 -20.79
N GLU A 87 31.92 -9.30 -20.55
CA GLU A 87 32.65 -10.53 -20.85
C GLU A 87 32.81 -11.43 -19.61
N ASP A 88 32.46 -10.94 -18.42
CA ASP A 88 32.53 -11.69 -17.18
C ASP A 88 31.28 -12.56 -17.01
N ASN A 89 31.50 -13.86 -17.08
CA ASN A 89 30.47 -14.89 -16.99
C ASN A 89 30.59 -15.73 -15.71
N GLU A 90 31.32 -15.24 -14.71
CA GLU A 90 31.54 -15.96 -13.45
C GLU A 90 31.38 -15.06 -12.21
N SER A 91 31.28 -13.75 -12.39
CA SER A 91 31.04 -12.78 -11.31
C SER A 91 29.80 -13.14 -10.48
N GLN A 92 29.92 -12.94 -9.17
CA GLN A 92 28.83 -13.13 -8.23
C GLN A 92 28.83 -12.00 -7.21
N ILE A 93 27.66 -11.40 -6.98
CA ILE A 93 27.45 -10.41 -5.93
C ILE A 93 26.19 -10.74 -5.14
N ARG A 94 26.07 -10.15 -3.97
CA ARG A 94 24.87 -10.25 -3.14
C ARG A 94 24.32 -8.87 -2.87
N VAL A 95 23.04 -8.70 -3.18
CA VAL A 95 22.29 -7.47 -2.92
C VAL A 95 21.38 -7.72 -1.73
N VAL A 96 21.40 -6.81 -0.78
CA VAL A 96 20.63 -6.85 0.46
C VAL A 96 19.76 -5.61 0.51
N LYS A 97 18.44 -5.79 0.56
CA LYS A 97 17.46 -4.71 0.62
C LYS A 97 16.69 -4.83 1.92
N TYR A 98 16.82 -3.84 2.78
CA TYR A 98 16.01 -3.70 3.98
C TYR A 98 14.65 -3.12 3.58
N VAL A 99 13.59 -3.81 3.97
CA VAL A 99 12.19 -3.43 3.74
C VAL A 99 11.40 -3.63 5.03
N PRO A 100 10.20 -3.05 5.18
CA PRO A 100 9.40 -3.19 6.40
C PRO A 100 9.14 -4.65 6.78
N GLU A 101 8.97 -5.53 5.79
CA GLU A 101 8.70 -6.96 5.98
C GLU A 101 9.95 -7.79 6.30
N GLY A 102 11.13 -7.17 6.40
CA GLY A 102 12.39 -7.80 6.77
C GLY A 102 13.52 -7.51 5.78
N VAL A 103 14.34 -8.53 5.51
CA VAL A 103 15.53 -8.37 4.64
C VAL A 103 15.41 -9.26 3.42
N LEU A 104 15.30 -8.63 2.26
CA LEU A 104 15.35 -9.29 0.95
C LEU A 104 16.80 -9.42 0.50
N ILE A 105 17.22 -10.65 0.22
CA ILE A 105 18.56 -10.95 -0.24
C ILE A 105 18.47 -11.52 -1.66
N TYR A 106 19.25 -10.96 -2.59
CA TYR A 106 19.39 -11.47 -3.94
C TYR A 106 20.82 -11.88 -4.20
N GLU A 107 21.03 -13.14 -4.50
CA GLU A 107 22.29 -13.62 -5.05
C GLU A 107 22.26 -13.44 -6.58
N LEU A 108 23.15 -12.62 -7.10
CA LEU A 108 23.28 -12.36 -8.53
C LEU A 108 24.52 -13.07 -9.04
N GLN A 109 24.36 -13.92 -10.05
CA GLN A 109 25.44 -14.66 -10.66
C GLN A 109 25.42 -14.49 -12.17
N SER A 110 26.51 -13.96 -12.74
CA SER A 110 26.72 -13.99 -14.17
C SER A 110 27.07 -15.41 -14.62
N ARG A 111 26.49 -15.86 -15.73
CA ARG A 111 26.86 -17.12 -16.38
C ARG A 111 26.70 -17.07 -17.89
N TYR A 112 27.50 -17.87 -18.57
CA TYR A 112 27.35 -18.11 -20.01
C TYR A 112 26.57 -19.40 -20.27
N ASP A 113 25.56 -19.34 -21.14
CA ASP A 113 24.84 -20.51 -21.63
C ASP A 113 25.34 -20.88 -23.04
N GLU A 114 26.15 -21.94 -23.13
CA GLU A 114 26.70 -22.43 -24.40
C GLU A 114 25.62 -22.90 -25.38
N ASN A 115 24.47 -23.38 -24.89
CA ASN A 115 23.40 -23.87 -25.76
C ASN A 115 22.64 -22.71 -26.40
N ALA A 116 22.43 -21.63 -25.64
CA ALA A 116 21.80 -20.40 -26.14
C ALA A 116 22.82 -19.46 -26.81
N ASN A 117 24.12 -19.69 -26.62
CA ASN A 117 25.21 -18.79 -27.01
C ASN A 117 24.99 -17.35 -26.47
N GLN A 118 24.56 -17.27 -25.21
CA GLN A 118 24.15 -16.02 -24.55
C GLN A 118 24.57 -16.01 -23.08
N ALA A 119 24.94 -14.84 -22.58
CA ALA A 119 25.23 -14.60 -21.17
C ALA A 119 23.95 -14.17 -20.43
N TRP A 120 23.82 -14.62 -19.20
CA TRP A 120 22.67 -14.37 -18.32
C TRP A 120 23.14 -13.96 -16.93
N ILE A 121 22.29 -13.24 -16.23
CA ILE A 121 22.38 -13.03 -14.79
C ILE A 121 21.29 -13.90 -14.15
N ASP A 122 21.70 -14.94 -13.45
CA ASP A 122 20.81 -15.69 -12.58
C ASP A 122 20.59 -14.88 -11.30
N VAL A 123 19.32 -14.70 -10.93
CA VAL A 123 18.91 -13.96 -9.74
C VAL A 123 18.18 -14.90 -8.82
N THR A 124 18.79 -15.21 -7.67
CA THR A 124 18.24 -16.14 -6.69
C THR A 124 17.83 -15.38 -5.42
N PRO A 125 16.52 -15.28 -5.12
CA PRO A 125 16.07 -14.69 -3.87
C PRO A 125 16.35 -15.63 -2.68
N ASP A 126 16.82 -15.07 -1.58
CA ASP A 126 16.88 -15.69 -0.26
C ASP A 126 15.94 -14.92 0.67
N LEU A 127 14.88 -15.60 1.10
CA LEU A 127 13.80 -15.06 1.93
C LEU A 127 13.93 -15.49 3.40
N THR A 128 15.07 -16.04 3.81
CA THR A 128 15.28 -16.55 5.19
C THR A 128 15.02 -15.50 6.27
N TYR A 129 15.24 -14.22 5.95
CA TYR A 129 15.08 -13.06 6.84
C TYR A 129 13.93 -12.14 6.43
N PHE A 130 13.06 -12.63 5.55
CA PHE A 130 11.95 -11.88 4.99
C PHE A 130 10.64 -12.57 5.37
N ASP A 131 9.69 -11.80 5.91
CA ASP A 131 8.40 -12.32 6.28
C ASP A 131 7.43 -12.27 5.10
N GLU A 132 7.39 -13.34 4.32
CA GLU A 132 6.48 -13.49 3.19
C GLU A 132 4.99 -13.37 3.59
N SER A 133 4.63 -13.62 4.85
CA SER A 133 3.25 -13.53 5.31
C SER A 133 2.72 -12.09 5.36
N LYS A 134 3.62 -11.11 5.39
CA LYS A 134 3.29 -9.68 5.43
C LYS A 134 3.10 -9.06 4.04
N LEU A 135 3.35 -9.81 2.95
CA LEU A 135 3.15 -9.34 1.59
C LEU A 135 1.65 -9.26 1.22
N THR A 136 1.17 -8.07 0.89
CA THR A 136 -0.19 -7.85 0.34
C THR A 136 -0.28 -8.07 -1.17
N VAL A 137 0.84 -7.96 -1.88
CA VAL A 137 0.95 -8.24 -3.32
C VAL A 137 2.21 -9.07 -3.54
N GLN A 138 2.04 -10.27 -4.11
CA GLN A 138 3.19 -11.09 -4.52
C GLN A 138 3.86 -10.47 -5.75
N GLU A 139 5.03 -9.85 -5.58
CA GLU A 139 5.86 -9.54 -6.75
C GLU A 139 6.49 -10.82 -7.30
N VAL A 140 6.51 -10.93 -8.63
CA VAL A 140 6.98 -12.13 -9.34
C VAL A 140 8.46 -12.43 -9.06
N PHE A 141 9.22 -11.45 -8.57
CA PHE A 141 10.62 -11.58 -8.22
C PHE A 141 10.87 -12.29 -6.87
N TYR A 142 9.85 -12.38 -6.00
CA TYR A 142 9.96 -13.05 -4.70
C TYR A 142 9.78 -14.57 -4.84
N ASN A 143 8.90 -15.00 -5.74
CA ASN A 143 8.38 -16.36 -5.73
C ASN A 143 9.30 -17.39 -6.43
N ALA A 144 10.28 -16.95 -7.23
CA ALA A 144 11.14 -17.87 -7.97
C ALA A 144 12.44 -17.21 -8.46
N PRO A 145 13.55 -17.98 -8.56
CA PRO A 145 14.76 -17.56 -9.25
C PRO A 145 14.47 -17.09 -10.68
N GLN A 146 15.10 -15.99 -11.07
CA GLN A 146 14.96 -15.36 -12.38
C GLN A 146 16.25 -15.49 -13.20
N GLN A 147 16.09 -15.32 -14.51
CA GLN A 147 17.21 -15.21 -15.45
C GLN A 147 16.98 -13.93 -16.22
N CYS A 148 17.92 -13.00 -16.13
CA CYS A 148 17.85 -11.69 -16.74
C CYS A 148 19.03 -11.48 -17.68
N SER A 149 18.84 -10.71 -18.74
CA SER A 149 19.90 -10.43 -19.73
C SER A 149 20.94 -9.48 -19.15
N SER A 150 20.51 -8.44 -18.42
CA SER A 150 21.41 -7.45 -17.83
C SER A 150 20.81 -6.77 -16.61
N VAL A 151 21.65 -6.04 -15.88
CA VAL A 151 21.23 -5.01 -14.92
C VAL A 151 21.84 -3.69 -15.36
N ALA A 152 21.08 -2.60 -15.27
CA ALA A 152 21.55 -1.28 -15.69
C ALA A 152 20.99 -0.17 -14.79
N LYS A 153 21.72 0.94 -14.70
CA LYS A 153 21.27 2.17 -14.05
C LYS A 153 20.38 2.96 -15.01
N THR A 154 19.08 3.04 -14.72
CA THR A 154 18.10 3.74 -15.56
C THR A 154 17.82 5.14 -15.01
N VAL A 155 18.66 6.11 -15.37
CA VAL A 155 18.58 7.50 -14.85
C VAL A 155 17.21 8.13 -15.07
N GLU A 156 16.61 7.95 -16.24
CA GLU A 156 15.28 8.51 -16.58
C GLU A 156 14.16 8.01 -15.68
N ARG A 157 14.31 6.79 -15.14
CA ARG A 157 13.32 6.16 -14.25
C ARG A 157 13.74 6.20 -12.79
N GLY A 158 14.94 6.69 -12.48
CA GLY A 158 15.43 6.82 -11.11
C GLY A 158 15.74 5.51 -10.39
N HIS A 159 15.97 4.39 -11.11
CA HIS A 159 16.19 3.07 -10.50
C HIS A 159 17.32 2.27 -11.19
N TYR A 160 17.91 1.33 -10.47
CA TYR A 160 18.62 0.20 -11.07
C TYR A 160 17.59 -0.83 -11.53
N THR A 161 17.73 -1.37 -12.73
CA THR A 161 16.71 -2.20 -13.38
C THR A 161 17.35 -3.46 -13.95
N PHE A 162 16.78 -4.63 -13.65
CA PHE A 162 17.04 -5.85 -14.41
C PHE A 162 16.26 -5.83 -15.71
N ASN A 163 16.91 -6.19 -16.82
CA ASN A 163 16.32 -6.16 -18.16
C ASN A 163 16.22 -7.57 -18.75
N GLU A 164 15.17 -7.75 -19.55
CA GLU A 164 14.83 -8.95 -20.31
C GLU A 164 14.84 -10.20 -19.44
N CYS A 165 14.10 -10.15 -18.32
CA CYS A 165 13.99 -11.30 -17.43
C CYS A 165 12.98 -12.32 -17.96
N ARG A 166 13.16 -13.59 -17.57
CA ARG A 166 12.30 -14.70 -18.01
C ARG A 166 10.81 -14.46 -17.80
N THR A 167 10.43 -13.82 -16.71
CA THR A 167 9.01 -13.61 -16.35
C THR A 167 8.50 -12.22 -16.66
N HIS A 168 9.35 -11.19 -16.69
CA HIS A 168 8.99 -9.81 -17.08
C HIS A 168 10.13 -9.14 -17.84
N TRP A 169 9.77 -8.18 -18.68
CA TRP A 169 10.73 -7.45 -19.49
C TRP A 169 11.68 -6.58 -18.67
N GLU A 170 11.19 -5.92 -17.62
CA GLU A 170 12.00 -5.03 -16.77
C GLU A 170 11.55 -5.17 -15.30
N PHE A 171 12.51 -5.20 -14.38
CA PHE A 171 12.26 -5.20 -12.94
C PHE A 171 13.11 -4.16 -12.22
N PRO A 172 12.49 -3.22 -11.48
CA PRO A 172 13.25 -2.29 -10.64
C PRO A 172 13.85 -3.04 -9.44
N LEU A 173 15.13 -2.79 -9.15
CA LEU A 173 15.86 -3.37 -8.03
C LEU A 173 15.83 -2.45 -6.80
N PHE A 174 16.42 -1.25 -6.93
CA PHE A 174 16.35 -0.17 -5.93
C PHE A 174 16.52 1.21 -6.59
N PRO A 175 16.06 2.29 -5.93
CA PRO A 175 16.19 3.65 -6.45
C PRO A 175 17.64 4.11 -6.54
N ILE A 176 17.91 5.05 -7.46
CA ILE A 176 19.19 5.75 -7.54
C ILE A 176 19.19 6.83 -6.47
N VAL A 177 20.05 6.67 -5.46
CA VAL A 177 20.19 7.60 -4.33
C VAL A 177 21.60 8.19 -4.28
N GLU A 178 21.72 9.43 -3.79
CA GLU A 178 23.02 10.09 -3.58
C GLU A 178 23.62 9.75 -2.20
N LYS A 179 22.78 9.34 -1.24
CA LYS A 179 23.18 9.02 0.13
C LYS A 179 23.92 7.68 0.17
N THR A 180 25.11 7.68 0.79
CA THR A 180 25.93 6.47 1.01
C THR A 180 26.01 6.13 2.48
N LEU A 181 26.00 4.83 2.81
CA LEU A 181 26.18 4.32 4.18
C LEU A 181 27.66 3.97 4.44
N ALA A 182 28.12 4.13 5.68
CA ALA A 182 29.32 3.43 6.15
C ALA A 182 28.94 2.05 6.69
N TYR A 183 29.87 1.09 6.65
CA TYR A 183 29.59 -0.26 7.16
C TYR A 183 29.27 -0.26 8.65
N GLU A 184 29.88 0.65 9.41
CA GLU A 184 29.63 0.84 10.84
C GLU A 184 28.17 1.22 11.13
N ASP A 185 27.55 2.03 10.27
CA ASP A 185 26.14 2.45 10.40
C ASP A 185 25.17 1.29 10.15
N ILE A 186 25.61 0.28 9.40
CA ILE A 186 24.84 -0.92 9.09
C ILE A 186 24.84 -1.89 10.28
N ILE A 187 25.99 -2.09 10.92
CA ILE A 187 26.16 -3.07 12.01
C ILE A 187 25.92 -2.49 13.41
N ASN A 188 26.02 -1.17 13.57
CA ASN A 188 25.76 -0.45 14.81
C ASN A 188 24.95 0.80 14.49
N PRO A 189 23.63 0.67 14.24
CA PRO A 189 22.79 1.84 14.01
C PRO A 189 22.91 2.74 15.25
N ASN A 190 23.50 3.93 15.08
CA ASN A 190 23.64 4.88 16.18
C ASN A 190 22.22 5.23 16.67
N PRO A 191 21.84 4.96 17.92
CA PRO A 191 20.46 5.13 18.39
C PRO A 191 20.03 6.60 18.57
N GLN A 192 20.79 7.57 18.04
CA GLN A 192 20.60 9.00 18.29
C GLN A 192 20.60 9.87 17.02
N GLU A 193 20.28 9.34 15.84
CA GLU A 193 19.80 10.24 14.79
C GLU A 193 18.35 10.61 15.08
N GLU A 194 18.14 11.88 15.42
CA GLU A 194 16.83 12.54 15.44
C GLU A 194 16.08 12.10 14.20
N THR A 195 15.02 11.33 14.40
CA THR A 195 14.24 10.73 13.32
C THR A 195 13.48 11.84 12.62
N GLU A 196 13.96 12.20 11.44
CA GLU A 196 13.21 13.04 10.52
C GLU A 196 11.92 12.31 10.15
N VAL A 197 10.79 13.02 10.20
CA VAL A 197 9.49 12.49 9.81
C VAL A 197 9.54 12.06 8.35
N ILE A 198 9.21 10.80 8.08
CA ILE A 198 9.30 10.26 6.73
C ILE A 198 7.95 10.43 6.03
N ALA A 199 7.97 11.10 4.88
CA ALA A 199 6.80 11.20 4.02
C ALA A 199 6.29 9.79 3.62
N GLY A 200 4.98 9.62 3.57
CA GLY A 200 4.31 8.37 3.20
C GLY A 200 4.06 7.40 4.35
N HIS A 201 4.74 7.54 5.49
CA HIS A 201 4.59 6.67 6.66
C HIS A 201 3.36 7.00 7.50
N TYR A 202 2.88 6.01 8.25
CA TYR A 202 1.82 6.18 9.23
C TYR A 202 2.42 6.36 10.62
N TYR A 203 1.85 7.29 11.39
CA TYR A 203 2.25 7.57 12.76
C TYR A 203 1.01 7.65 13.63
N ASN A 204 1.09 7.16 14.87
CA ASN A 204 0.07 7.46 15.86
C ASN A 204 0.14 8.96 16.21
N LEU A 205 -0.98 9.67 16.08
CA LEU A 205 -1.00 11.11 16.26
C LEU A 205 -0.54 11.54 17.65
N THR A 206 -0.88 10.77 18.70
CA THR A 206 -0.47 11.11 20.09
C THR A 206 1.02 11.01 20.34
N ASP A 207 1.72 10.21 19.55
CA ASP A 207 3.15 9.92 19.76
C ASP A 207 4.04 10.86 18.94
N PHE A 208 3.40 11.75 18.17
CA PHE A 208 4.04 12.43 17.06
C PHE A 208 3.72 13.93 16.98
N THR A 209 2.64 14.43 17.59
CA THR A 209 2.33 15.86 17.53
C THR A 209 1.90 16.49 18.85
N GLU A 210 2.36 17.71 19.06
CA GLU A 210 1.88 18.58 20.16
C GLU A 210 0.48 19.13 19.86
N GLU A 211 0.19 19.52 18.61
CA GLU A 211 -1.08 20.09 18.23
C GLU A 211 -1.44 19.88 16.74
N LEU A 212 -2.72 19.57 16.50
CA LEU A 212 -3.31 19.35 15.20
C LEU A 212 -4.04 20.59 14.69
N PHE A 213 -3.73 21.05 13.49
CA PHE A 213 -4.33 22.21 12.84
C PHE A 213 -5.08 21.84 11.56
N LEU A 214 -6.22 22.49 11.33
CA LEU A 214 -6.96 22.36 10.06
C LEU A 214 -6.46 23.29 8.95
N SER A 215 -5.50 24.18 9.27
CA SER A 215 -4.99 25.18 8.34
C SER A 215 -3.48 25.33 8.46
N LYS A 216 -2.78 25.27 7.32
CA LYS A 216 -1.33 25.55 7.23
C LYS A 216 -1.00 26.92 7.84
N LYS A 217 -1.86 27.92 7.62
CA LYS A 217 -1.65 29.28 8.13
C LYS A 217 -1.65 29.32 9.65
N ASP A 218 -2.64 28.70 10.30
CA ASP A 218 -2.71 28.69 11.76
C ASP A 218 -1.54 27.89 12.36
N ALA A 219 -1.17 26.77 11.75
CA ALA A 219 -0.04 25.97 12.19
C ALA A 219 1.30 26.75 12.11
N LEU A 220 1.52 27.49 11.01
CA LEU A 220 2.70 28.35 10.86
C LEU A 220 2.69 29.52 11.86
N GLU A 221 1.55 30.19 12.05
CA GLU A 221 1.42 31.27 13.04
C GLU A 221 1.68 30.75 14.47
N TRP A 222 1.20 29.54 14.77
CA TRP A 222 1.42 28.89 16.06
C TRP A 222 2.89 28.61 16.25
N LYS A 223 3.53 27.95 15.26
CA LYS A 223 4.97 27.64 15.30
C LYS A 223 5.81 28.88 15.52
N GLN A 224 5.58 29.93 14.73
CA GLN A 224 6.29 31.20 14.89
C GLN A 224 6.08 31.79 16.29
N SER A 225 4.86 31.71 16.84
CA SER A 225 4.56 32.22 18.18
C SER A 225 5.21 31.38 19.28
N ALA A 226 5.38 30.07 19.08
CA ALA A 226 6.10 29.18 19.96
C ALA A 226 7.59 29.53 19.99
N ASP A 227 8.21 29.73 18.82
CA ASP A 227 9.60 30.18 18.70
C ASP A 227 9.83 31.54 19.39
N GLU A 228 8.84 32.44 19.30
CA GLU A 228 8.85 33.75 19.97
C GLU A 228 8.53 33.69 21.48
N ASN A 229 8.19 32.51 22.03
CA ASN A 229 7.67 32.32 23.40
C ASN A 229 6.47 33.23 23.73
N ASN A 230 5.55 33.41 22.79
CA ASN A 230 4.40 34.31 22.90
C ASN A 230 3.11 33.57 23.27
N GLN A 231 2.92 33.30 24.57
CA GLN A 231 1.78 32.51 25.07
C GLN A 231 0.41 33.10 24.69
N GLU A 232 0.25 34.42 24.73
CA GLU A 232 -1.05 35.06 24.41
C GLU A 232 -1.48 34.78 22.96
N LYS A 233 -0.52 34.78 22.02
CA LYS A 233 -0.81 34.41 20.63
C LYS A 233 -1.07 32.92 20.46
N LEU A 234 -0.34 32.06 21.16
CA LEU A 234 -0.57 30.61 21.12
C LEU A 234 -2.01 30.29 21.53
N ASP A 235 -2.46 30.86 22.65
CA ASP A 235 -3.81 30.65 23.16
C ASP A 235 -4.89 31.14 22.16
N ASP A 236 -4.69 32.30 21.52
CA ASP A 236 -5.60 32.82 20.48
C ASP A 236 -5.66 31.88 19.26
N ILE A 237 -4.51 31.41 18.78
CA ILE A 237 -4.43 30.54 17.59
C ILE A 237 -5.07 29.18 17.88
N SER A 238 -4.75 28.55 19.01
CA SER A 238 -5.36 27.27 19.42
C SER A 238 -6.87 27.41 19.63
N LEU A 239 -7.36 28.54 20.18
CA LEU A 239 -8.80 28.80 20.30
C LEU A 239 -9.48 28.93 18.93
N ARG A 240 -8.87 29.64 17.97
CA ARG A 240 -9.38 29.73 16.60
C ARG A 240 -9.39 28.36 15.91
N ASN A 241 -8.35 27.56 16.10
CA ASN A 241 -8.28 26.21 15.57
C ASN A 241 -9.36 25.30 16.18
N PHE A 242 -9.56 25.34 17.50
CA PHE A 242 -10.64 24.62 18.19
C PHE A 242 -12.03 25.03 17.69
N ALA A 243 -12.25 26.32 17.44
CA ALA A 243 -13.50 26.80 16.86
C ALA A 243 -13.74 26.22 15.46
N LYS A 244 -12.71 26.03 14.63
CA LYS A 244 -12.83 25.35 13.34
C LYS A 244 -13.14 23.87 13.49
N LEU A 245 -12.43 23.16 14.37
CA LEU A 245 -12.70 21.75 14.66
C LEU A 245 -14.15 21.54 15.10
N THR A 246 -14.66 22.41 15.98
CA THR A 246 -16.07 22.42 16.40
C THR A 246 -17.01 22.74 15.24
N LYS A 247 -16.71 23.78 14.44
CA LYS A 247 -17.52 24.17 13.26
C LYS A 247 -17.67 23.00 12.29
N TYR A 248 -16.62 22.22 12.10
CA TYR A 248 -16.58 21.11 11.15
C TYR A 248 -16.92 19.74 11.76
N ASN A 249 -17.35 19.71 13.03
CA ASN A 249 -17.70 18.49 13.77
C ASN A 249 -16.57 17.45 13.76
N ILE A 250 -15.32 17.91 13.88
CA ILE A 250 -14.13 17.09 13.90
C ILE A 250 -13.81 16.74 15.35
N ASN A 251 -13.93 15.46 15.70
CA ASN A 251 -13.64 14.96 17.03
C ASN A 251 -12.15 14.61 17.17
N ILE A 252 -11.37 15.52 17.74
CA ILE A 252 -9.91 15.31 17.92
C ILE A 252 -9.64 14.04 18.73
N GLU A 253 -10.39 13.77 19.80
CA GLU A 253 -10.15 12.58 20.62
C GLU A 253 -10.30 11.30 19.81
N GLU A 254 -11.25 11.27 18.87
CA GLU A 254 -11.43 10.15 17.96
C GLU A 254 -10.24 10.01 17.01
N ILE A 255 -9.76 11.13 16.45
CA ILE A 255 -8.65 11.15 15.49
C ILE A 255 -7.32 10.83 16.15
N SER A 256 -7.08 11.32 17.36
CA SER A 256 -5.85 11.09 18.10
C SER A 256 -5.61 9.61 18.40
N ASN A 257 -6.66 8.80 18.45
CA ASN A 257 -6.55 7.35 18.64
C ASN A 257 -6.27 6.58 17.35
N HIS A 258 -6.09 7.26 16.21
CA HIS A 258 -5.84 6.63 14.91
C HIS A 258 -4.50 7.04 14.33
N GLU A 259 -3.95 6.16 13.49
CA GLU A 259 -2.78 6.46 12.69
C GLU A 259 -3.09 7.51 11.61
N VAL A 260 -2.14 8.40 11.39
CA VAL A 260 -2.20 9.42 10.35
C VAL A 260 -1.05 9.21 9.38
N ARG A 261 -1.33 9.35 8.08
CA ARG A 261 -0.31 9.30 7.05
C ARG A 261 0.33 10.66 6.89
N VAL A 262 1.65 10.73 6.97
CA VAL A 262 2.39 11.95 6.63
C VAL A 262 2.48 12.07 5.12
N ILE A 263 2.05 13.21 4.57
CA ILE A 263 2.12 13.50 3.14
C ILE A 263 3.47 14.11 2.79
N GLY A 264 3.98 14.97 3.65
CA GLY A 264 5.28 15.61 3.52
C GLY A 264 5.49 16.63 4.63
N CYS A 265 6.75 16.98 4.87
CA CYS A 265 7.13 17.95 5.88
C CYS A 265 7.96 19.06 5.25
N GLU A 266 7.63 20.30 5.60
CA GLU A 266 8.32 21.49 5.11
C GLU A 266 8.49 22.44 6.29
N ASP A 267 9.71 22.92 6.51
CA ASP A 267 10.04 23.83 7.60
C ASP A 267 9.52 23.36 8.97
N GLY A 268 9.65 22.06 9.28
CA GLY A 268 9.18 21.44 10.53
C GLY A 268 7.67 21.54 10.76
N LEU A 269 6.89 21.66 9.68
CA LEU A 269 5.45 21.49 9.66
C LEU A 269 5.14 20.29 8.76
N CYS A 270 4.44 19.30 9.28
CA CYS A 270 4.04 18.14 8.49
C CYS A 270 2.58 18.23 8.09
N GLU A 271 2.32 17.96 6.82
CA GLU A 271 0.99 17.74 6.31
C GLU A 271 0.62 16.28 6.52
N ILE A 272 -0.58 16.03 7.06
CA ILE A 272 -1.07 14.69 7.33
C ILE A 272 -2.44 14.43 6.71
N TYR A 273 -2.72 13.15 6.57
CA TYR A 273 -3.99 12.63 6.11
C TYR A 273 -4.47 11.54 7.05
N THR A 274 -5.66 11.72 7.62
CA THR A 274 -6.22 10.74 8.56
C THR A 274 -6.91 9.61 7.78
N ASP A 275 -6.61 8.35 8.06
CA ASP A 275 -7.36 7.20 7.51
C ASP A 275 -8.62 6.89 8.32
N HIS A 276 -9.32 7.96 8.73
CA HIS A 276 -10.51 7.94 9.58
C HIS A 276 -11.76 8.20 8.73
N PRO A 277 -12.97 7.69 9.06
CA PRO A 277 -14.22 7.97 8.33
C PRO A 277 -14.59 9.45 8.12
N LEU A 278 -13.89 10.38 8.78
CA LEU A 278 -14.03 11.84 8.62
C LEU A 278 -12.89 12.48 7.79
N VAL A 279 -12.18 11.67 6.99
CA VAL A 279 -10.96 11.98 6.25
C VAL A 279 -10.78 13.47 5.99
N PHE A 280 -9.83 14.06 6.71
CA PHE A 280 -9.49 15.45 6.50
C PHE A 280 -7.97 15.60 6.41
N ARG A 281 -7.59 16.66 5.71
CA ARG A 281 -6.21 17.11 5.60
C ARG A 281 -5.90 17.98 6.81
N GLY A 282 -4.89 17.58 7.56
CA GLY A 282 -4.40 18.28 8.74
C GLY A 282 -2.98 18.78 8.56
N PHE A 283 -2.57 19.68 9.44
CA PHE A 283 -1.20 20.12 9.60
C PHE A 283 -0.82 19.92 11.05
N ILE A 284 0.37 19.41 11.27
CA ILE A 284 0.87 19.10 12.61
C ILE A 284 2.29 19.63 12.76
N ILE A 285 2.64 19.93 13.99
CA ILE A 285 4.00 20.26 14.38
C ILE A 285 4.55 19.03 15.09
N PRO A 286 5.57 18.36 14.52
CA PRO A 286 6.19 17.20 15.14
C PRO A 286 6.81 17.55 16.48
N GLU A 287 6.71 16.64 17.45
CA GLU A 287 7.56 16.72 18.63
C GLU A 287 9.04 16.51 18.23
N GLU A 288 9.98 17.17 18.93
CA GLU A 288 11.43 17.07 18.66
C GLU A 288 11.98 15.63 18.82
N LYS A 289 11.21 14.71 19.41
CA LYS A 289 11.60 13.32 19.63
C LYS A 289 10.46 12.39 19.26
N ILE A 290 10.59 11.73 18.12
CA ILE A 290 9.64 10.72 17.66
C ILE A 290 10.24 9.36 18.03
N ASP A 291 9.50 8.54 18.77
CA ASP A 291 9.94 7.18 19.06
C ASP A 291 9.88 6.33 17.78
N LYS A 292 11.02 5.71 17.43
CA LYS A 292 11.28 5.00 16.15
C LYS A 292 10.28 3.86 15.87
N ASP A 293 9.66 3.31 16.91
CA ASP A 293 8.72 2.20 16.84
C ASP A 293 7.27 2.61 16.52
N THR A 294 6.97 3.92 16.44
CA THR A 294 5.61 4.42 16.19
C THR A 294 5.28 4.59 14.71
N GLY A 295 6.31 4.66 13.87
CA GLY A 295 6.19 4.83 12.42
C GLY A 295 6.13 3.49 11.71
N THR A 296 4.94 3.04 11.28
CA THR A 296 4.80 1.84 10.46
C THR A 296 4.68 2.22 8.98
N ALA A 297 5.57 1.65 8.16
CA ALA A 297 5.54 1.84 6.71
C ALA A 297 4.35 1.14 6.04
N VAL A 298 3.78 0.13 6.72
CA VAL A 298 2.66 -0.69 6.26
C VAL A 298 1.83 -1.10 7.48
N ARG A 299 0.50 -0.98 7.39
CA ARG A 299 -0.44 -1.57 8.37
C ARG A 299 -0.21 -3.07 8.43
N GLU A 300 0.35 -3.56 9.53
CA GLU A 300 0.25 -4.96 9.89
C GLU A 300 -1.20 -5.29 10.29
N ASN A 301 -1.72 -6.38 9.71
CA ASN A 301 -2.89 -7.15 10.14
C ASN A 301 -4.30 -6.54 9.95
N GLU A 302 -4.86 -6.72 8.75
CA GLU A 302 -6.31 -6.95 8.56
C GLU A 302 -6.61 -8.40 8.11
N ALA A 303 -5.68 -9.35 8.31
CA ALA A 303 -5.85 -10.74 7.87
C ALA A 303 -6.48 -11.69 8.91
N GLU A 304 -6.84 -11.22 10.10
CA GLU A 304 -7.57 -12.03 11.09
C GLU A 304 -8.83 -11.34 11.62
N VAL A 305 -9.86 -11.24 10.78
CA VAL A 305 -11.24 -11.24 11.29
C VAL A 305 -12.02 -12.33 10.58
N ASN A 306 -12.19 -13.46 11.25
CA ASN A 306 -13.00 -14.55 10.73
C ASN A 306 -14.50 -14.19 10.81
N LYS A 307 -15.18 -14.16 9.65
CA LYS A 307 -16.64 -14.36 9.46
C LYS A 307 -17.62 -13.40 10.15
N ARG A 308 -17.16 -12.34 10.83
CA ARG A 308 -18.00 -11.19 11.23
C ARG A 308 -18.06 -10.08 10.17
N ASP A 309 -17.38 -10.26 9.04
CA ASP A 309 -16.97 -9.17 8.15
C ASP A 309 -17.97 -8.73 7.08
N ALA A 310 -19.00 -9.51 6.77
CA ALA A 310 -19.99 -9.06 5.78
C ALA A 310 -20.86 -7.91 6.31
N GLU A 311 -21.28 -7.97 7.58
CA GLU A 311 -22.02 -6.88 8.23
C GLU A 311 -21.14 -5.65 8.45
N ASP A 312 -19.85 -5.85 8.72
CA ASP A 312 -18.86 -4.77 8.85
C ASP A 312 -18.56 -4.10 7.50
N TYR A 313 -18.40 -4.89 6.43
CA TYR A 313 -18.20 -4.39 5.06
C TYR A 313 -19.35 -3.49 4.61
N HIS A 314 -20.60 -3.97 4.72
CA HIS A 314 -21.76 -3.18 4.31
C HIS A 314 -21.91 -1.92 5.15
N SER A 315 -21.68 -1.99 6.47
CA SER A 315 -21.71 -0.80 7.33
C SER A 315 -20.62 0.21 6.95
N LYS A 316 -19.41 -0.25 6.64
CA LYS A 316 -18.29 0.59 6.19
C LYS A 316 -18.61 1.27 4.86
N ILE A 317 -19.07 0.51 3.85
CA ILE A 317 -19.50 1.07 2.56
C ILE A 317 -20.65 2.07 2.77
N GLN A 318 -21.65 1.74 3.59
CA GLN A 318 -22.76 2.64 3.88
C GLN A 318 -22.31 3.96 4.50
N SER A 319 -21.39 3.90 5.46
CA SER A 319 -20.83 5.10 6.07
C SER A 319 -20.05 5.93 5.06
N VAL A 320 -19.14 5.30 4.30
CA VAL A 320 -18.23 6.03 3.40
C VAL A 320 -18.98 6.64 2.22
N VAL A 321 -19.87 5.88 1.58
CA VAL A 321 -20.65 6.37 0.44
C VAL A 321 -21.68 7.39 0.88
N GLY A 322 -22.32 7.19 2.03
CA GLY A 322 -23.22 8.17 2.62
C GLY A 322 -22.52 9.52 2.85
N ASN A 323 -21.34 9.51 3.48
CA ASN A 323 -20.53 10.71 3.69
C ASN A 323 -20.12 11.35 2.35
N LEU A 324 -19.66 10.55 1.38
CA LEU A 324 -19.29 11.03 0.05
C LEU A 324 -20.46 11.73 -0.68
N LEU A 325 -21.68 11.20 -0.58
CA LEU A 325 -22.89 11.80 -1.16
C LEU A 325 -23.29 13.11 -0.46
N THR A 326 -23.10 13.20 0.85
CA THR A 326 -23.33 14.42 1.63
C THR A 326 -22.27 15.48 1.29
N ASP A 327 -20.99 15.14 1.37
CA ASP A 327 -19.89 16.09 1.15
C ASP A 327 -19.84 16.58 -0.30
N SER A 328 -20.14 15.72 -1.27
CA SER A 328 -20.26 16.15 -2.67
C SER A 328 -21.46 17.06 -2.93
N ALA A 329 -22.58 16.88 -2.21
CA ALA A 329 -23.73 17.79 -2.32
C ALA A 329 -23.38 19.20 -1.82
N GLU A 330 -22.70 19.29 -0.68
CA GLU A 330 -22.22 20.56 -0.12
C GLU A 330 -21.20 21.23 -1.05
N LEU A 331 -20.28 20.45 -1.64
CA LEU A 331 -19.32 20.97 -2.61
C LEU A 331 -20.00 21.53 -3.86
N ILE A 332 -20.99 20.81 -4.40
CA ILE A 332 -21.81 21.28 -5.54
C ILE A 332 -22.50 22.59 -5.19
N ALA A 333 -23.16 22.66 -4.02
CA ALA A 333 -23.84 23.87 -3.57
C ALA A 333 -22.88 25.06 -3.44
N ILE A 334 -21.64 24.82 -2.98
CA ILE A 334 -20.59 25.84 -2.92
C ILE A 334 -20.21 26.33 -4.32
N TYR A 335 -19.97 25.42 -5.26
CA TYR A 335 -19.63 25.78 -6.64
C TYR A 335 -20.75 26.55 -7.36
N GLU A 336 -22.02 26.35 -6.99
CA GLU A 336 -23.16 27.13 -7.47
C GLU A 336 -23.25 28.55 -6.87
N GLY A 337 -22.29 28.95 -6.03
CA GLY A 337 -22.17 30.30 -5.50
C GLY A 337 -22.76 30.51 -4.10
N ASN A 338 -22.97 29.46 -3.32
CA ASN A 338 -23.54 29.59 -1.96
C ASN A 338 -22.52 29.97 -0.87
N SER A 339 -21.21 29.81 -1.10
CA SER A 339 -20.12 30.25 -0.18
C SER A 339 -18.75 30.02 -0.82
N THR A 340 -17.71 30.78 -0.43
CA THR A 340 -16.31 30.54 -0.87
C THR A 340 -15.42 29.94 0.22
N GLU A 341 -15.80 30.04 1.49
CA GLU A 341 -14.89 29.72 2.61
C GLU A 341 -14.68 28.21 2.85
N ASP A 342 -15.48 27.34 2.24
CA ASP A 342 -15.50 25.91 2.57
C ASP A 342 -15.25 24.99 1.36
N ALA A 343 -15.03 25.52 0.14
CA ALA A 343 -14.84 24.70 -1.08
C ALA A 343 -13.70 23.68 -0.96
N LYS A 344 -12.54 24.15 -0.46
CA LYS A 344 -11.36 23.31 -0.27
C LYS A 344 -11.62 22.17 0.72
N LEU A 345 -12.35 22.43 1.80
CA LEU A 345 -12.65 21.42 2.82
C LEU A 345 -13.50 20.30 2.24
N TYR A 346 -14.62 20.64 1.59
CA TYR A 346 -15.51 19.62 1.02
C TYR A 346 -14.85 18.88 -0.14
N TYR A 347 -14.00 19.55 -0.93
CA TYR A 347 -13.13 18.88 -1.89
C TYR A 347 -12.21 17.84 -1.21
N ASP A 348 -11.54 18.22 -0.12
CA ASP A 348 -10.63 17.32 0.60
C ASP A 348 -11.38 16.13 1.22
N LYS A 349 -12.62 16.34 1.70
CA LYS A 349 -13.52 15.27 2.19
C LYS A 349 -13.98 14.32 1.08
N VAL A 350 -14.39 14.84 -0.08
CA VAL A 350 -14.76 14.04 -1.25
C VAL A 350 -13.57 13.18 -1.71
N ASN A 351 -12.39 13.78 -1.82
CA ASN A 351 -11.15 13.05 -2.12
C ASN A 351 -10.91 11.92 -1.10
N GLY A 352 -11.14 12.22 0.18
CA GLY A 352 -10.99 11.27 1.28
C GLY A 352 -11.94 10.10 1.21
N GLY A 353 -13.23 10.36 0.97
CA GLY A 353 -14.23 9.32 0.78
C GLY A 353 -13.87 8.38 -0.38
N VAL A 354 -13.40 8.92 -1.51
CA VAL A 354 -12.94 8.09 -2.64
C VAL A 354 -11.69 7.28 -2.29
N ASN A 355 -10.72 7.87 -1.57
CA ASN A 355 -9.53 7.15 -1.13
C ASN A 355 -9.84 6.01 -0.15
N LEU A 356 -10.81 6.19 0.74
CA LEU A 356 -11.30 5.12 1.60
C LEU A 356 -11.98 4.04 0.78
N LEU A 357 -12.84 4.41 -0.17
CA LEU A 357 -13.49 3.43 -1.05
C LEU A 357 -12.46 2.53 -1.70
N ARG A 358 -11.38 3.06 -2.29
CA ARG A 358 -10.30 2.25 -2.92
C ARG A 358 -9.74 1.13 -2.03
N ARG A 359 -9.84 1.25 -0.70
CA ARG A 359 -9.29 0.32 0.28
C ARG A 359 -10.31 -0.72 0.76
N ILE A 360 -11.61 -0.47 0.63
CA ILE A 360 -12.68 -1.35 1.12
C ILE A 360 -13.06 -2.34 0.02
N ILE A 361 -12.11 -3.19 -0.38
CA ILE A 361 -12.33 -4.19 -1.43
C ILE A 361 -13.13 -5.37 -0.84
N PRO A 362 -14.30 -5.74 -1.41
CA PRO A 362 -15.06 -6.89 -0.92
C PRO A 362 -14.29 -8.19 -1.15
N GLU A 363 -14.29 -9.07 -0.15
CA GLU A 363 -13.80 -10.43 -0.32
C GLU A 363 -14.79 -11.31 -1.11
N ASP A 364 -16.08 -10.98 -1.05
CA ASP A 364 -17.13 -11.68 -1.76
C ASP A 364 -17.12 -11.31 -3.25
N LYS A 365 -16.79 -12.29 -4.09
CA LYS A 365 -16.77 -12.17 -5.55
C LYS A 365 -18.14 -11.82 -6.14
N GLU A 366 -19.23 -12.10 -5.43
CA GLU A 366 -20.57 -11.73 -5.86
C GLU A 366 -20.81 -10.21 -5.70
N LEU A 367 -20.13 -9.55 -4.75
CA LEU A 367 -20.19 -8.11 -4.50
C LEU A 367 -19.12 -7.31 -5.26
N GLU A 368 -18.06 -7.98 -5.72
CA GLU A 368 -16.92 -7.35 -6.41
C GLU A 368 -17.35 -6.49 -7.61
N ALA A 369 -18.27 -6.99 -8.44
CA ALA A 369 -18.73 -6.28 -9.62
C ALA A 369 -19.52 -5.00 -9.26
N SER A 370 -20.48 -5.08 -8.33
CA SER A 370 -21.29 -3.92 -7.92
C SER A 370 -20.46 -2.89 -7.16
N TYR A 371 -19.48 -3.34 -6.37
CA TYR A 371 -18.51 -2.47 -5.73
C TYR A 371 -17.64 -1.71 -6.73
N TYR A 372 -17.12 -2.36 -7.78
CA TYR A 372 -16.32 -1.65 -8.79
C TYR A 372 -17.13 -0.63 -9.59
N GLU A 373 -18.41 -0.88 -9.83
CA GLU A 373 -19.30 0.12 -10.44
C GLU A 373 -19.48 1.35 -9.54
N LEU A 374 -19.65 1.11 -8.23
CA LEU A 374 -19.74 2.15 -7.22
C LEU A 374 -18.44 2.96 -7.12
N LEU A 375 -17.28 2.28 -7.03
CA LEU A 375 -15.96 2.92 -6.99
C LEU A 375 -15.73 3.74 -8.26
N MET A 376 -16.04 3.20 -9.44
CA MET A 376 -15.89 3.93 -10.70
C MET A 376 -16.75 5.20 -10.74
N ALA A 377 -18.00 5.16 -10.25
CA ALA A 377 -18.85 6.35 -10.16
C ALA A 377 -18.27 7.39 -9.19
N ALA A 378 -17.76 6.94 -8.04
CA ALA A 378 -17.10 7.80 -7.06
C ALA A 378 -15.81 8.46 -7.63
N GLU A 379 -14.99 7.71 -8.37
CA GLU A 379 -13.78 8.21 -9.05
C GLU A 379 -14.11 9.27 -10.10
N MET A 380 -15.11 9.02 -10.93
CA MET A 380 -15.57 9.99 -11.92
C MET A 380 -16.07 11.27 -11.23
N LEU A 381 -16.87 11.13 -10.18
CA LEU A 381 -17.35 12.27 -9.39
C LEU A 381 -16.19 13.09 -8.81
N PHE A 382 -15.18 12.43 -8.25
CA PHE A 382 -13.99 13.11 -7.73
C PHE A 382 -13.20 13.84 -8.83
N ASN A 383 -13.02 13.21 -9.99
CA ASN A 383 -12.34 13.85 -11.12
C ASN A 383 -13.07 15.13 -11.58
N SER A 384 -14.40 15.09 -11.69
CA SER A 384 -15.21 16.28 -11.99
C SER A 384 -15.15 17.31 -10.86
N ALA A 385 -15.15 16.89 -9.60
CA ALA A 385 -14.96 17.78 -8.45
C ALA A 385 -13.59 18.49 -8.45
N HIS A 386 -12.54 17.79 -8.90
CA HIS A 386 -11.19 18.33 -9.07
C HIS A 386 -11.13 19.37 -10.20
N GLN A 387 -11.75 19.09 -11.35
CA GLN A 387 -11.87 20.08 -12.41
C GLN A 387 -12.69 21.30 -11.95
N GLY A 388 -13.80 21.06 -11.25
CA GLY A 388 -14.61 22.09 -10.63
C GLY A 388 -13.80 22.97 -9.68
N LYS A 389 -12.88 22.38 -8.89
CA LYS A 389 -11.99 23.13 -8.01
C LYS A 389 -11.11 24.11 -8.80
N ILE A 390 -10.47 23.64 -9.87
CA ILE A 390 -9.61 24.47 -10.73
C ILE A 390 -10.43 25.63 -11.30
N TYR A 391 -11.62 25.35 -11.83
CA TYR A 391 -12.49 26.38 -12.42
C TYR A 391 -13.05 27.34 -11.38
N PHE A 392 -13.34 26.88 -10.17
CA PHE A 392 -13.76 27.71 -9.05
C PHE A 392 -12.65 28.67 -8.60
N GLU A 393 -11.41 28.18 -8.48
CA GLU A 393 -10.25 29.01 -8.11
C GLU A 393 -9.90 30.04 -9.19
N ASP A 394 -10.13 29.72 -10.47
CA ASP A 394 -9.86 30.59 -11.62
C ASP A 394 -11.04 31.52 -12.01
N GLU A 395 -12.15 31.51 -11.26
CA GLU A 395 -13.42 32.20 -11.60
C GLU A 395 -13.90 31.90 -13.04
N ASN A 396 -13.73 30.65 -13.49
CA ASN A 396 -13.95 30.24 -14.86
C ASN A 396 -15.44 29.92 -15.12
N PRO A 397 -16.06 30.48 -16.18
CA PRO A 397 -17.47 30.21 -16.51
C PRO A 397 -17.76 28.75 -16.89
N ALA A 398 -16.74 27.93 -17.14
CA ALA A 398 -16.90 26.49 -17.34
C ALA A 398 -17.28 25.74 -16.05
N LEU A 399 -17.21 26.38 -14.88
CA LEU A 399 -17.64 25.79 -13.61
C LEU A 399 -19.09 25.32 -13.66
N ASP A 400 -20.00 26.18 -14.13
CA ASP A 400 -21.44 25.86 -14.23
C ASP A 400 -21.67 24.60 -15.08
N MET A 401 -20.92 24.45 -16.17
CA MET A 401 -21.00 23.28 -17.04
C MET A 401 -20.53 22.01 -16.32
N ILE A 402 -19.39 22.05 -15.62
CA ILE A 402 -18.90 20.88 -14.86
C ILE A 402 -19.87 20.49 -13.76
N VAL A 403 -20.45 21.47 -13.06
CA VAL A 403 -21.41 21.21 -11.98
C VAL A 403 -22.70 20.55 -12.51
N GLU A 404 -23.30 21.14 -13.55
CA GLU A 404 -24.59 20.68 -14.09
C GLU A 404 -24.48 19.41 -14.94
N ASP A 405 -23.48 19.35 -15.83
CA ASP A 405 -23.39 18.29 -16.84
C ASP A 405 -22.59 17.06 -16.36
N GLU A 406 -21.78 17.21 -15.30
CA GLU A 406 -20.96 16.11 -14.78
C GLU A 406 -21.22 15.80 -13.31
N MET A 407 -20.94 16.73 -12.39
CA MET A 407 -20.95 16.42 -10.95
C MET A 407 -22.32 15.97 -10.45
N LYS A 408 -23.39 16.69 -10.81
CA LYS A 408 -24.77 16.31 -10.43
C LYS A 408 -25.17 14.94 -10.98
N PRO A 409 -25.07 14.66 -12.30
CA PRO A 409 -25.37 13.33 -12.84
C PRO A 409 -24.54 12.21 -12.23
N LEU A 410 -23.25 12.43 -11.97
CA LEU A 410 -22.37 11.42 -11.37
C LEU A 410 -22.73 11.15 -9.90
N ARG A 411 -23.09 12.19 -9.14
CA ARG A 411 -23.61 12.04 -7.78
C ARG A 411 -24.94 11.27 -7.77
N GLU A 412 -25.88 11.60 -8.66
CA GLU A 412 -27.16 10.88 -8.79
C GLU A 412 -26.93 9.41 -9.16
N LYS A 413 -25.98 9.12 -10.05
CA LYS A 413 -25.59 7.75 -10.38
C LYS A 413 -25.01 7.02 -9.17
N LEU A 414 -24.13 7.67 -8.42
CA LEU A 414 -23.55 7.10 -7.20
C LEU A 414 -24.65 6.82 -6.15
N GLU A 415 -25.60 7.73 -5.99
CA GLU A 415 -26.76 7.59 -5.10
C GLU A 415 -27.66 6.41 -5.51
N ALA A 416 -27.88 6.23 -6.82
CA ALA A 416 -28.63 5.09 -7.34
C ALA A 416 -27.92 3.75 -7.10
N LEU A 417 -26.63 3.65 -7.42
CA LEU A 417 -25.81 2.46 -7.17
C LEU A 417 -25.75 2.12 -5.67
N PHE A 418 -25.69 3.16 -4.83
CA PHE A 418 -25.68 3.01 -3.39
C PHE A 418 -27.00 2.47 -2.84
N ALA A 419 -28.14 2.86 -3.42
CA ALA A 419 -29.46 2.37 -3.02
C ALA A 419 -29.76 0.92 -3.47
N GLU A 420 -28.98 0.38 -4.41
CA GLU A 420 -29.09 -1.00 -4.91
C GLU A 420 -28.25 -2.00 -4.09
N GLN A 421 -27.30 -1.51 -3.30
CA GLN A 421 -26.49 -2.27 -2.33
C GLN A 421 -27.29 -2.52 -1.04
#